data_AF-A0A7L5BTS2-F1
#
_entry.id   AF-A0A7L5BTS2-F1
#
_cell.length_a   1.000
_cell.length_b   1.000
_cell.length_c   1.000
_cell.angle_alpha   90.00
_cell.angle_beta   90.00
_cell.angle_gamma   90.00
#
_symmetry.space_group_name_H-M   'P 1'
#
loop_
_entity.id
_entity.type
_entity.pdbx_description
1 polymer ?
#
loop_
_entity_poly.entity_id
_entity_poly.type
_entity_poly.pdbx_seq_one_letter_code
_entity_poly.pdbx_strand_id
1 'polypeptide(L)'
;MLAIAAAAVGSSWFAYVENQRGAREIARNYVDAVDTRIRERVDGYFAPAQKVTEIIAASMGSSELRRPERRQLDCISRSYLTASPQILNIYVGTDDGSFLMISRTEGDGWTQKLVSREDGAPKATLSKLESGGEVISSHVDPDDQFDPRTRSWFQAARAVDRPVWSPVYRFFTDGGLGIIVSRRFGGDDGGPVAVVGVDILLDELEGFPERLALGDTGLAFIVDGDGYFAVAPGLSGSDADGGARLQVGDVDVPVLRQVYDRFLIEREFSGLFKVDGGWYLVSFSSLREVLGRDWWLIFTIPESALIVFVETSNIYSLSASAVVAALAFVPLGVVAMQSLATDRRAPRRRLALERVRNAAHLSRPFQCGACAT
;
A
#
# COMPACT_ATOMS: atom_id res chain seq x y z
N MET A 1 43.81 -24.66 15.14
CA MET A 1 43.32 -23.61 16.07
C MET A 1 42.98 -22.34 15.31
N LEU A 2 43.95 -21.64 14.69
CA LEU A 2 43.66 -20.52 13.77
C LEU A 2 42.68 -20.90 12.64
N ALA A 3 42.79 -22.11 12.09
CA ALA A 3 41.86 -22.62 11.08
C ALA A 3 40.40 -22.79 11.57
N ILE A 4 40.20 -23.15 12.84
CA ILE A 4 38.84 -23.34 13.41
C ILE A 4 38.22 -21.97 13.71
N ALA A 5 39.00 -21.04 14.26
CA ALA A 5 38.55 -19.67 14.47
C ALA A 5 38.25 -18.96 13.13
N ALA A 6 39.10 -19.14 12.12
CA ALA A 6 38.88 -18.61 10.77
C ALA A 6 37.65 -19.24 10.10
N ALA A 7 37.42 -20.55 10.28
CA ALA A 7 36.21 -21.22 9.79
C ALA A 7 34.95 -20.72 10.49
N ALA A 8 34.99 -20.49 11.81
CA ALA A 8 33.88 -19.95 12.57
C ALA A 8 33.55 -18.50 12.12
N VAL A 9 34.55 -17.62 12.07
CA VAL A 9 34.39 -16.24 11.58
C VAL A 9 33.92 -16.21 10.14
N GLY A 10 34.48 -17.07 9.28
CA GLY A 10 34.06 -17.21 7.89
C GLY A 10 32.62 -17.69 7.75
N SER A 11 32.20 -18.65 8.58
CA SER A 11 30.81 -19.14 8.59
C SER A 11 29.82 -18.11 9.12
N SER A 12 30.17 -17.35 10.16
CA SER A 12 29.35 -16.25 10.68
C SER A 12 29.26 -15.10 9.69
N TRP A 13 30.36 -14.75 9.01
CA TRP A 13 30.38 -13.74 7.95
C TRP A 13 29.54 -14.18 6.75
N PHE A 14 29.70 -15.43 6.30
CA PHE A 14 28.92 -16.00 5.21
C PHE A 14 27.43 -16.04 5.55
N ALA A 15 27.06 -16.52 6.75
CA ALA A 15 25.69 -16.51 7.22
C ALA A 15 25.11 -15.09 7.33
N TYR A 16 25.91 -14.12 7.77
CA TYR A 16 25.50 -12.71 7.81
C TYR A 16 25.23 -12.14 6.41
N VAL A 17 26.14 -12.37 5.46
CA VAL A 17 25.98 -11.91 4.06
C VAL A 17 24.80 -12.61 3.39
N GLU A 18 24.63 -13.91 3.61
CA GLU A 18 23.53 -14.68 3.02
C GLU A 18 22.17 -14.28 3.63
N ASN A 19 22.11 -14.05 4.94
CA ASN A 19 20.91 -13.52 5.60
C ASN A 19 20.57 -12.11 5.10
N GLN A 20 21.57 -11.25 4.84
CA GLN A 20 21.31 -9.93 4.26
C GLN A 20 20.78 -10.00 2.83
N ARG A 21 21.29 -10.94 2.02
CA ARG A 21 20.77 -11.17 0.65
C ARG A 21 19.35 -11.71 0.68
N GLY A 22 19.08 -12.72 1.52
CA GLY A 22 17.75 -13.28 1.71
C GLY A 22 16.74 -12.24 2.23
N ALA A 23 17.14 -11.40 3.19
CA ALA A 23 16.28 -10.33 3.70
C ALA A 23 15.91 -9.31 2.61
N ARG A 24 16.85 -8.94 1.74
CA ARG A 24 16.59 -8.02 0.61
C ARG A 24 15.67 -8.62 -0.45
N GLU A 25 15.77 -9.91 -0.69
CA GLU A 25 14.88 -10.61 -1.62
C GLU A 25 13.46 -10.73 -1.06
N ILE A 26 13.32 -11.05 0.22
CA ILE A 26 12.03 -11.06 0.93
C ILE A 26 11.40 -9.65 0.91
N ALA A 27 12.20 -8.61 1.18
CA ALA A 27 11.79 -7.21 1.11
C ALA A 27 11.23 -6.83 -0.27
N ARG A 28 11.92 -7.20 -1.36
CA ARG A 28 11.43 -6.97 -2.74
C ARG A 28 10.13 -7.70 -3.02
N ASN A 29 10.06 -9.00 -2.71
CA ASN A 29 8.84 -9.79 -2.92
C ASN A 29 7.66 -9.23 -2.12
N TYR A 30 7.92 -8.68 -0.93
CA TYR A 30 6.91 -8.01 -0.13
C TYR A 30 6.40 -6.72 -0.78
N VAL A 31 7.30 -5.88 -1.31
CA VAL A 31 6.92 -4.66 -2.05
C VAL A 31 6.05 -5.00 -3.26
N ASP A 32 6.47 -5.98 -4.06
CA ASP A 32 5.73 -6.37 -5.26
C ASP A 32 4.34 -6.95 -4.90
N ALA A 33 4.25 -7.69 -3.80
CA ALA A 33 2.97 -8.20 -3.29
C ALA A 33 2.05 -7.08 -2.77
N VAL A 34 2.62 -6.08 -2.08
CA VAL A 34 1.89 -4.88 -1.65
C VAL A 34 1.40 -4.09 -2.85
N ASP A 35 2.28 -3.83 -3.83
CA ASP A 35 1.93 -3.11 -5.07
C ASP A 35 0.75 -3.78 -5.79
N THR A 36 0.86 -5.09 -6.02
CA THR A 36 -0.19 -5.89 -6.66
C THR A 36 -1.50 -5.77 -5.90
N ARG A 37 -1.47 -5.91 -4.58
CA ARG A 37 -2.67 -5.83 -3.73
C ARG A 37 -3.30 -4.43 -3.73
N ILE A 38 -2.50 -3.37 -3.76
CA ILE A 38 -3.01 -2.00 -3.88
C ILE A 38 -3.70 -1.84 -5.22
N ARG A 39 -3.04 -2.24 -6.32
CA ARG A 39 -3.58 -2.14 -7.69
C ARG A 39 -4.89 -2.90 -7.84
N GLU A 40 -4.97 -4.15 -7.35
CA GLU A 40 -6.18 -4.97 -7.37
C GLU A 40 -7.35 -4.31 -6.63
N ARG A 41 -7.09 -3.62 -5.52
CA ARG A 41 -8.16 -2.92 -4.81
C ARG A 41 -8.54 -1.61 -5.49
N VAL A 42 -7.58 -0.86 -6.02
CA VAL A 42 -7.89 0.33 -6.82
C VAL A 42 -8.79 -0.07 -7.99
N ASP A 43 -8.47 -1.17 -8.67
CA ASP A 43 -9.33 -1.77 -9.68
C ASP A 43 -10.70 -2.14 -9.11
N GLY A 44 -10.75 -2.91 -8.02
CA GLY A 44 -12.02 -3.28 -7.36
C GLY A 44 -12.86 -2.10 -6.85
N TYR A 45 -12.26 -0.93 -6.63
CA TYR A 45 -12.94 0.29 -6.23
C TYR A 45 -13.63 0.98 -7.42
N PHE A 46 -12.94 1.07 -8.56
CA PHE A 46 -13.41 1.77 -9.75
C PHE A 46 -14.20 0.88 -10.72
N ALA A 47 -13.95 -0.43 -10.73
CA ALA A 47 -14.58 -1.39 -11.62
C ALA A 47 -16.12 -1.40 -11.54
N PRO A 48 -16.79 -1.30 -10.37
CA PRO A 48 -18.25 -1.27 -10.29
C PRO A 48 -18.86 -0.08 -11.06
N ALA A 49 -18.22 1.09 -10.99
CA ALA A 49 -18.68 2.29 -11.68
C ALA A 49 -18.51 2.15 -13.20
N GLN A 50 -17.38 1.63 -13.67
CA GLN A 50 -17.24 1.33 -15.10
C GLN A 50 -18.30 0.32 -15.51
N LYS A 51 -18.49 -0.77 -14.74
CA LYS A 51 -19.42 -1.85 -15.09
C LYS A 51 -20.87 -1.38 -15.23
N VAL A 52 -21.33 -0.50 -14.35
CA VAL A 52 -22.69 0.04 -14.46
C VAL A 52 -22.85 0.92 -15.70
N THR A 53 -21.82 1.66 -16.13
CA THR A 53 -21.89 2.38 -17.41
C THR A 53 -22.06 1.42 -18.59
N GLU A 54 -21.36 0.28 -18.59
CA GLU A 54 -21.48 -0.72 -19.65
C GLU A 54 -22.88 -1.35 -19.68
N ILE A 55 -23.43 -1.66 -18.51
CA ILE A 55 -24.76 -2.27 -18.37
C ILE A 55 -25.84 -1.30 -18.81
N ILE A 56 -25.77 -0.04 -18.37
CA ILE A 56 -26.73 1.00 -18.78
C ILE A 56 -26.64 1.22 -20.30
N ALA A 57 -25.43 1.38 -20.83
CA ALA A 57 -25.18 1.55 -22.26
C ALA A 57 -25.71 0.39 -23.10
N ALA A 58 -25.61 -0.85 -22.62
CA ALA A 58 -26.05 -2.05 -23.33
C ALA A 58 -27.55 -2.36 -23.16
N SER A 59 -28.17 -1.87 -22.08
CA SER A 59 -29.57 -2.20 -21.74
C SER A 59 -30.57 -1.11 -22.12
N MET A 60 -30.11 0.09 -22.45
CA MET A 60 -30.95 1.22 -22.84
C MET A 60 -30.93 1.44 -24.35
N GLY A 61 -32.11 1.70 -24.93
CA GLY A 61 -32.24 2.15 -26.31
C GLY A 61 -31.81 3.62 -26.48
N SER A 62 -31.45 3.98 -27.71
CA SER A 62 -31.03 5.34 -28.10
C SER A 62 -32.16 6.38 -28.12
N SER A 63 -33.41 5.95 -27.96
CA SER A 63 -34.56 6.84 -27.95
C SER A 63 -34.69 7.48 -26.58
N GLU A 64 -34.66 8.83 -26.53
CA GLU A 64 -35.16 9.74 -25.49
C GLU A 64 -35.44 9.11 -24.11
N LEU A 65 -34.95 9.72 -23.02
CA LEU A 65 -35.32 9.34 -21.65
C LEU A 65 -36.84 9.44 -21.43
N ARG A 66 -37.60 8.44 -21.87
CA ARG A 66 -39.06 8.30 -21.76
C ARG A 66 -39.38 7.43 -20.54
N ARG A 67 -40.67 7.32 -20.20
CA ARG A 67 -41.10 6.71 -18.93
C ARG A 67 -40.53 5.29 -18.66
N PRO A 68 -40.52 4.33 -19.61
CA PRO A 68 -39.98 3.00 -19.32
C PRO A 68 -38.46 3.02 -19.11
N GLU A 69 -37.73 3.77 -19.92
CA GLU A 69 -36.27 3.96 -19.82
C GLU A 69 -35.89 4.63 -18.50
N ARG A 70 -36.68 5.64 -18.06
CA ARG A 70 -36.49 6.29 -16.76
C ARG A 70 -36.64 5.31 -15.60
N ARG A 71 -37.67 4.44 -15.62
CA ARG A 71 -37.88 3.43 -14.57
C ARG A 71 -36.75 2.41 -14.53
N GLN A 72 -36.28 1.97 -15.70
CA GLN A 72 -35.16 1.03 -15.78
C GLN A 72 -33.88 1.64 -15.22
N LEU A 73 -33.55 2.87 -15.64
CA LEU A 73 -32.39 3.59 -15.13
C LEU A 73 -32.49 3.78 -13.61
N ASP A 74 -33.66 4.16 -13.10
CA ASP A 74 -33.89 4.36 -11.67
C ASP A 74 -33.64 3.07 -10.87
N CYS A 75 -34.21 1.93 -11.29
CA CYS A 75 -34.02 0.64 -10.64
C CYS A 75 -32.55 0.17 -10.65
N ILE A 76 -31.88 0.27 -11.80
CA ILE A 76 -30.46 -0.09 -11.93
C ILE A 76 -29.62 0.83 -11.04
N SER A 77 -29.85 2.14 -11.12
CA SER A 77 -29.09 3.14 -10.38
C SER A 77 -29.19 2.92 -8.88
N ARG A 78 -30.40 2.75 -8.33
CA ARG A 78 -30.59 2.51 -6.90
C ARG A 78 -29.93 1.22 -6.42
N SER A 79 -29.95 0.17 -7.24
CA SER A 79 -29.28 -1.10 -6.92
C SER A 79 -27.75 -0.93 -6.84
N TYR A 80 -27.14 -0.22 -7.79
CA TYR A 80 -25.70 0.05 -7.79
C TYR A 80 -25.28 1.03 -6.70
N LEU A 81 -26.03 2.11 -6.50
CA LEU A 81 -25.81 3.04 -5.40
C LEU A 81 -25.94 2.33 -4.05
N THR A 82 -26.85 1.38 -3.88
CA THR A 82 -26.93 0.60 -2.63
C THR A 82 -25.70 -0.31 -2.43
N ALA A 83 -25.25 -0.96 -3.50
CA ALA A 83 -24.15 -1.94 -3.43
C ALA A 83 -22.75 -1.33 -3.42
N SER A 84 -22.59 -0.10 -3.91
CA SER A 84 -21.30 0.58 -4.10
C SER A 84 -21.32 1.94 -3.41
N PRO A 85 -20.90 2.03 -2.13
CA PRO A 85 -20.87 3.26 -1.34
C PRO A 85 -20.13 4.43 -2.01
N GLN A 86 -19.05 4.12 -2.73
CA GLN A 86 -18.23 5.08 -3.45
C GLN A 86 -18.92 5.77 -4.62
N ILE A 87 -20.01 5.20 -5.13
CA ILE A 87 -20.79 5.81 -6.21
C ILE A 87 -21.75 6.82 -5.59
N LEU A 88 -21.64 8.06 -6.03
CA LEU A 88 -22.46 9.18 -5.58
C LEU A 88 -23.70 9.35 -6.47
N ASN A 89 -23.46 9.45 -7.79
CA ASN A 89 -24.48 9.73 -8.78
C ASN A 89 -24.38 8.75 -9.95
N ILE A 90 -25.53 8.34 -10.48
CA ILE A 90 -25.64 7.68 -11.78
C ILE A 90 -26.63 8.48 -12.61
N TYR A 91 -26.24 8.83 -13.83
CA TYR A 91 -27.05 9.67 -14.69
C TYR A 91 -26.89 9.37 -16.17
N VAL A 92 -27.90 9.74 -16.94
CA VAL A 92 -27.90 9.72 -18.39
C VAL A 92 -28.25 11.11 -18.90
N GLY A 93 -27.48 11.59 -19.87
CA GLY A 93 -27.83 12.74 -20.70
C GLY A 93 -28.01 12.32 -22.16
N THR A 94 -28.83 13.05 -22.89
CA THR A 94 -29.10 12.83 -24.32
C THR A 94 -28.77 14.07 -25.15
N ASP A 95 -28.62 13.89 -26.46
CA ASP A 95 -28.27 14.94 -27.43
C ASP A 95 -29.37 16.01 -27.66
N ASP A 96 -30.62 15.68 -27.36
CA ASP A 96 -31.73 16.63 -27.23
C ASP A 96 -31.59 17.55 -25.99
N GLY A 97 -30.70 17.21 -25.05
CA GLY A 97 -30.46 17.93 -23.80
C GLY A 97 -31.32 17.46 -22.64
N SER A 98 -32.05 16.35 -22.77
CA SER A 98 -32.73 15.70 -21.65
C SER A 98 -31.72 15.03 -20.71
N PHE A 99 -32.06 14.94 -19.43
CA PHE A 99 -31.17 14.43 -18.39
C PHE A 99 -31.95 13.74 -17.28
N LEU A 100 -31.44 12.60 -16.79
CA LEU A 100 -31.96 11.94 -15.59
C LEU A 100 -30.77 11.53 -14.71
N MET A 101 -30.80 11.92 -13.45
CA MET A 101 -29.82 11.56 -12.45
C MET A 101 -30.49 11.01 -11.21
N ILE A 102 -29.93 9.93 -10.68
CA ILE A 102 -30.21 9.41 -9.35
C ILE A 102 -28.96 9.60 -8.49
N SER A 103 -29.13 10.26 -7.37
CA SER A 103 -28.10 10.60 -6.39
C SER A 103 -28.42 9.91 -5.07
N ARG A 104 -27.36 9.53 -4.35
CA ARG A 104 -27.48 9.28 -2.92
C ARG A 104 -27.91 10.58 -2.22
N THR A 105 -28.71 10.46 -1.17
CA THR A 105 -29.08 11.57 -0.28
C THR A 105 -28.65 11.22 1.14
N GLU A 106 -28.50 12.22 2.01
CA GLU A 106 -28.31 11.96 3.44
C GLU A 106 -29.52 11.25 4.04
N GLY A 107 -29.29 10.11 4.70
CA GLY A 107 -30.33 9.27 5.30
C GLY A 107 -30.88 8.21 4.34
N ASP A 108 -32.07 7.70 4.65
CA ASP A 108 -32.73 6.67 3.83
C ASP A 108 -33.43 7.31 2.63
N GLY A 109 -33.03 6.92 1.41
CA GLY A 109 -33.68 7.35 0.17
C GLY A 109 -32.72 7.89 -0.89
N TRP A 110 -33.29 8.55 -1.89
CA TRP A 110 -32.58 9.00 -3.09
C TRP A 110 -33.05 10.39 -3.51
N THR A 111 -32.19 11.11 -4.23
CA THR A 111 -32.59 12.33 -4.94
C THR A 111 -32.57 12.07 -6.44
N GLN A 112 -33.64 12.45 -7.13
CA GLN A 112 -33.72 12.40 -8.59
C GLN A 112 -33.75 13.82 -9.15
N LYS A 113 -32.93 14.05 -10.17
CA LYS A 113 -33.05 15.22 -11.04
C LYS A 113 -33.45 14.78 -12.43
N LEU A 114 -34.55 15.33 -12.93
CA LEU A 114 -35.01 15.14 -14.30
C LEU A 114 -35.02 16.49 -15.02
N VAL A 115 -34.35 16.59 -16.16
CA VAL A 115 -34.48 17.71 -17.09
C VAL A 115 -35.17 17.20 -18.35
N SER A 116 -36.33 17.75 -18.68
CA SER A 116 -37.01 17.52 -19.95
C SER A 116 -37.00 18.78 -20.81
N ARG A 117 -37.07 18.60 -22.13
CA ARG A 117 -37.12 19.69 -23.12
C ARG A 117 -38.32 19.59 -24.07
N GLU A 118 -39.41 18.97 -23.61
CA GLU A 118 -40.63 18.76 -24.41
C GLU A 118 -41.21 20.07 -24.98
N ASP A 119 -41.05 21.19 -24.25
CA ASP A 119 -41.54 22.53 -24.65
C ASP A 119 -40.44 23.46 -25.18
N GLY A 120 -39.26 22.92 -25.55
CA GLY A 120 -38.10 23.67 -26.08
C GLY A 120 -37.20 24.31 -25.01
N ALA A 121 -37.77 24.83 -23.93
CA ALA A 121 -37.00 25.27 -22.75
C ALA A 121 -36.70 24.08 -21.81
N PRO A 122 -35.55 24.05 -21.10
CA PRO A 122 -35.30 23.03 -20.10
C PRO A 122 -36.26 23.20 -18.92
N LYS A 123 -36.79 22.08 -18.44
CA LYS A 123 -37.60 22.02 -17.24
C LYS A 123 -36.96 21.04 -16.26
N ALA A 124 -36.27 21.58 -15.26
CA ALA A 124 -35.67 20.79 -14.20
C ALA A 124 -36.72 20.45 -13.14
N THR A 125 -36.84 19.18 -12.80
CA THR A 125 -37.66 18.66 -11.71
C THR A 125 -36.77 17.92 -10.74
N LEU A 126 -36.81 18.32 -9.47
CA LEU A 126 -36.09 17.71 -8.37
C LEU A 126 -37.07 16.95 -7.49
N SER A 127 -36.80 15.67 -7.26
CA SER A 127 -37.64 14.78 -6.46
C SER A 127 -36.83 14.10 -5.36
N LYS A 128 -37.42 13.95 -4.17
CA LYS A 128 -36.91 13.05 -3.13
C LYS A 128 -37.68 11.74 -3.19
N LEU A 129 -36.97 10.63 -3.08
CA LEU A 129 -37.51 9.28 -3.17
C LEU A 129 -37.22 8.51 -1.89
N GLU A 130 -38.16 7.66 -1.48
CA GLU A 130 -37.91 6.66 -0.44
C GLU A 130 -36.95 5.58 -0.95
N SER A 131 -36.46 4.71 -0.04
CA SER A 131 -35.58 3.59 -0.38
C SER A 131 -36.16 2.69 -1.48
N GLY A 132 -37.48 2.46 -1.46
CA GLY A 132 -38.24 1.72 -2.48
C GLY A 132 -38.38 2.41 -3.83
N GLY A 133 -38.06 3.71 -3.94
CA GLY A 133 -38.18 4.52 -5.15
C GLY A 133 -39.51 5.26 -5.31
N GLU A 134 -40.36 5.28 -4.27
CA GLU A 134 -41.57 6.08 -4.28
C GLU A 134 -41.25 7.56 -4.04
N VAL A 135 -41.92 8.46 -4.77
CA VAL A 135 -41.66 9.90 -4.69
C VAL A 135 -42.32 10.48 -3.45
N ILE A 136 -41.50 11.01 -2.53
CA ILE A 136 -41.94 11.70 -1.30
C ILE A 136 -42.35 13.14 -1.62
N SER A 137 -41.52 13.83 -2.39
CA SER A 137 -41.72 15.23 -2.75
C SER A 137 -41.11 15.51 -4.11
N SER A 138 -41.69 16.47 -4.83
CA SER A 138 -41.20 16.89 -6.14
C SER A 138 -41.50 18.36 -6.36
N HIS A 139 -40.53 19.10 -6.90
CA HIS A 139 -40.70 20.50 -7.27
C HIS A 139 -39.98 20.80 -8.59
N VAL A 140 -40.49 21.78 -9.32
CA VAL A 140 -39.85 22.31 -10.53
C VAL A 140 -38.94 23.44 -10.11
N ASP A 141 -37.70 23.41 -10.59
CA ASP A 141 -36.75 24.52 -10.45
C ASP A 141 -36.71 25.28 -11.79
N PRO A 142 -37.33 26.47 -11.89
CA PRO A 142 -37.39 27.23 -13.13
C PRO A 142 -36.06 27.92 -13.49
N ASP A 143 -35.14 28.07 -12.54
CA ASP A 143 -33.87 28.77 -12.73
C ASP A 143 -32.73 27.80 -13.11
N ASP A 144 -32.95 26.49 -12.95
CA ASP A 144 -31.99 25.44 -13.29
C ASP A 144 -31.94 25.16 -14.80
N GLN A 145 -31.04 25.89 -15.46
CA GLN A 145 -30.78 25.80 -16.91
C GLN A 145 -29.82 24.67 -17.30
N PHE A 146 -29.74 23.59 -16.50
CA PHE A 146 -28.79 22.50 -16.74
C PHE A 146 -28.93 21.90 -18.15
N ASP A 147 -27.78 21.73 -18.81
CA ASP A 147 -27.67 21.06 -20.11
C ASP A 147 -26.50 20.07 -20.05
N PRO A 148 -26.74 18.76 -20.24
CA PRO A 148 -25.65 17.78 -20.20
C PRO A 148 -24.65 17.97 -21.35
N ARG A 149 -25.06 18.55 -22.48
CA ARG A 149 -24.23 18.64 -23.71
C ARG A 149 -23.09 19.64 -23.60
N THR A 150 -23.20 20.58 -22.65
CA THR A 150 -22.16 21.54 -22.34
C THR A 150 -21.16 21.00 -21.33
N ARG A 151 -21.41 19.82 -20.74
CA ARG A 151 -20.55 19.22 -19.71
C ARG A 151 -19.40 18.44 -20.33
N SER A 152 -18.24 18.54 -19.72
CA SER A 152 -17.00 17.89 -20.18
C SER A 152 -17.13 16.37 -20.27
N TRP A 153 -17.80 15.72 -19.30
CA TRP A 153 -18.04 14.27 -19.32
C TRP A 153 -18.85 13.83 -20.55
N PHE A 154 -19.87 14.61 -20.92
CA PHE A 154 -20.71 14.31 -22.07
C PHE A 154 -19.92 14.44 -23.37
N GLN A 155 -19.20 15.57 -23.51
CA GLN A 155 -18.39 15.84 -24.70
C GLN A 155 -17.26 14.82 -24.87
N ALA A 156 -16.60 14.45 -23.78
CA ALA A 156 -15.50 13.50 -23.78
C ALA A 156 -15.96 12.09 -24.18
N ALA A 157 -17.05 11.59 -23.58
CA ALA A 157 -17.59 10.27 -23.92
C ALA A 157 -18.22 10.23 -25.31
N ARG A 158 -18.89 11.31 -25.75
CA ARG A 158 -19.49 11.38 -27.09
C ARG A 158 -18.46 11.20 -28.22
N ALA A 159 -17.22 11.59 -28.00
CA ALA A 159 -16.17 11.56 -29.01
C ALA A 159 -15.53 10.17 -29.23
N VAL A 160 -15.75 9.20 -28.34
CA VAL A 160 -15.06 7.91 -28.38
C VAL A 160 -15.99 6.74 -28.04
N ASP A 161 -15.71 5.57 -28.61
CA ASP A 161 -16.50 4.35 -28.37
C ASP A 161 -15.95 3.48 -27.23
N ARG A 162 -15.70 4.10 -26.08
CA ARG A 162 -15.19 3.41 -24.88
C ARG A 162 -15.50 4.23 -23.63
N PRO A 163 -15.47 3.61 -22.43
CA PRO A 163 -15.48 4.37 -21.19
C PRO A 163 -14.37 5.43 -21.14
N VAL A 164 -14.71 6.61 -20.64
CA VAL A 164 -13.79 7.74 -20.46
C VAL A 164 -13.86 8.23 -19.03
N TRP A 165 -12.68 8.31 -18.41
CA TRP A 165 -12.49 8.84 -17.08
C TRP A 165 -12.19 10.34 -17.11
N SER A 166 -12.87 11.15 -16.30
CA SER A 166 -12.60 12.58 -16.14
C SER A 166 -11.34 12.85 -15.31
N PRO A 167 -10.77 14.07 -15.32
CA PRO A 167 -9.78 14.45 -14.33
C PRO A 167 -10.39 14.41 -12.94
N VAL A 168 -9.57 14.47 -11.89
CA VAL A 168 -10.09 14.69 -10.53
C VAL A 168 -10.63 16.10 -10.44
N TYR A 169 -11.84 16.23 -9.93
CA TYR A 169 -12.44 17.53 -9.67
C TYR A 169 -13.38 17.47 -8.47
N ARG A 170 -13.84 18.64 -8.01
CA ARG A 170 -14.76 18.74 -6.89
C ARG A 170 -16.20 18.67 -7.36
N PHE A 171 -16.98 17.71 -6.86
CA PHE A 171 -18.39 17.63 -7.21
C PHE A 171 -19.17 18.80 -6.61
N PHE A 172 -20.07 19.38 -7.40
CA PHE A 172 -20.93 20.48 -6.94
C PHE A 172 -21.98 20.00 -5.92
N THR A 173 -22.39 18.73 -6.01
CA THR A 173 -23.50 18.16 -5.25
C THR A 173 -23.17 17.95 -3.77
N ASP A 174 -21.95 17.51 -3.45
CA ASP A 174 -21.52 17.21 -2.07
C ASP A 174 -20.22 17.92 -1.66
N GLY A 175 -19.51 18.55 -2.61
CA GLY A 175 -18.24 19.20 -2.37
C GLY A 175 -17.04 18.25 -2.23
N GLY A 176 -17.20 16.92 -2.38
CA GLY A 176 -16.13 15.93 -2.31
C GLY A 176 -15.24 15.92 -3.56
N LEU A 177 -14.03 15.37 -3.44
CA LEU A 177 -13.19 15.12 -4.62
C LEU A 177 -13.63 13.82 -5.29
N GLY A 178 -13.68 13.85 -6.62
CA GLY A 178 -14.18 12.72 -7.37
C GLY A 178 -13.71 12.67 -8.80
N ILE A 179 -14.07 11.57 -9.45
CA ILE A 179 -13.92 11.36 -10.90
C ILE A 179 -15.21 10.84 -11.49
N ILE A 180 -15.41 11.10 -12.78
CA ILE A 180 -16.50 10.53 -13.56
C ILE A 180 -15.96 9.44 -14.47
N VAL A 181 -16.64 8.29 -14.52
CA VAL A 181 -16.58 7.43 -15.71
C VAL A 181 -17.83 7.66 -16.56
N SER A 182 -17.62 7.85 -17.85
CA SER A 182 -18.68 8.16 -18.79
C SER A 182 -18.56 7.33 -20.06
N ARG A 183 -19.69 6.94 -20.65
CA ARG A 183 -19.73 6.10 -21.85
C ARG A 183 -20.88 6.52 -22.76
N ARG A 184 -20.60 6.70 -24.05
CA ARG A 184 -21.64 6.91 -25.06
C ARG A 184 -22.38 5.61 -25.36
N PHE A 185 -23.64 5.73 -25.71
CA PHE A 185 -24.45 4.66 -26.28
C PHE A 185 -25.50 5.23 -27.22
N GLY A 186 -26.04 4.38 -28.09
CA GLY A 186 -26.93 4.83 -29.15
C GLY A 186 -26.21 5.56 -30.28
N GLY A 187 -26.97 5.93 -31.31
CA GLY A 187 -26.46 6.62 -32.51
C GLY A 187 -25.85 5.73 -33.59
N ASP A 188 -25.57 4.46 -33.31
CA ASP A 188 -24.91 3.57 -34.28
C ASP A 188 -25.80 3.24 -35.51
N ASP A 189 -27.12 3.29 -35.36
CA ASP A 189 -28.11 3.16 -36.46
C ASP A 189 -28.60 4.52 -37.01
N GLY A 190 -27.86 5.60 -36.75
CA GLY A 190 -28.27 6.97 -37.11
C GLY A 190 -29.32 7.59 -36.17
N GLY A 191 -29.56 6.95 -35.02
CA GLY A 191 -30.43 7.44 -33.96
C GLY A 191 -29.78 8.51 -33.05
N PRO A 192 -30.47 8.91 -31.97
CA PRO A 192 -29.93 9.88 -31.02
C PRO A 192 -28.74 9.29 -30.24
N VAL A 193 -27.81 10.16 -29.82
CA VAL A 193 -26.69 9.78 -28.95
C VAL A 193 -27.01 10.10 -27.50
N ALA A 194 -26.79 9.13 -26.62
CA ALA A 194 -26.87 9.29 -25.18
C ALA A 194 -25.51 9.01 -24.53
N VAL A 195 -25.32 9.55 -23.33
CA VAL A 195 -24.13 9.30 -22.52
C VAL A 195 -24.57 9.00 -21.09
N VAL A 196 -24.10 7.87 -20.57
CA VAL A 196 -24.18 7.56 -19.14
C VAL A 196 -22.94 8.11 -18.45
N GLY A 197 -23.11 8.69 -17.28
CA GLY A 197 -22.03 9.11 -16.39
C GLY A 197 -22.27 8.61 -14.97
N VAL A 198 -21.17 8.33 -14.28
CA VAL A 198 -21.16 7.83 -12.91
C VAL A 198 -20.12 8.62 -12.12
N ASP A 199 -20.57 9.28 -11.06
CA ASP A 199 -19.70 10.04 -10.16
C ASP A 199 -19.16 9.11 -9.07
N ILE A 200 -17.83 9.03 -8.95
CA ILE A 200 -17.12 8.28 -7.92
C ILE A 200 -16.39 9.24 -7.00
N LEU A 201 -16.67 9.16 -5.70
CA LEU A 201 -15.91 9.87 -4.67
C LEU A 201 -14.55 9.22 -4.46
N LEU A 202 -13.52 10.01 -4.14
CA LEU A 202 -12.19 9.50 -3.82
C LEU A 202 -11.95 9.36 -2.31
N ASP A 203 -12.81 9.95 -1.49
CA ASP A 203 -12.67 10.02 -0.03
C ASP A 203 -12.50 8.62 0.62
N GLU A 204 -13.21 7.59 0.16
CA GLU A 204 -13.05 6.25 0.75
C GLU A 204 -11.72 5.56 0.37
N LEU A 205 -11.12 5.96 -0.76
CA LEU A 205 -9.78 5.52 -1.15
C LEU A 205 -8.69 6.19 -0.31
N GLU A 206 -8.94 7.33 0.34
CA GLU A 206 -7.94 8.04 1.15
C GLU A 206 -7.44 7.22 2.33
N GLY A 207 -8.34 6.47 2.97
CA GLY A 207 -7.95 5.56 4.05
C GLY A 207 -7.39 4.22 3.55
N PHE A 208 -7.36 3.96 2.24
CA PHE A 208 -6.90 2.67 1.71
C PHE A 208 -5.39 2.46 1.91
N PRO A 209 -4.51 3.40 1.55
CA PRO A 209 -3.08 3.39 1.91
C PRO A 209 -2.77 3.00 3.36
N GLU A 210 -3.46 3.60 4.33
CA GLU A 210 -3.22 3.36 5.77
C GLU A 210 -3.59 1.93 6.20
N ARG A 211 -4.62 1.33 5.56
CA ARG A 211 -5.14 0.00 5.91
C ARG A 211 -4.39 -1.16 5.24
N LEU A 212 -3.43 -0.88 4.36
CA LEU A 212 -2.80 -1.84 3.47
C LEU A 212 -1.60 -2.60 4.04
N ALA A 213 -1.52 -2.73 5.36
CA ALA A 213 -0.44 -3.41 6.06
C ALA A 213 0.95 -2.81 5.83
N LEU A 214 1.04 -1.55 5.38
CA LEU A 214 2.28 -0.77 5.35
C LEU A 214 2.84 -0.47 6.77
N GLY A 215 2.07 -0.83 7.80
CA GLY A 215 2.31 -0.47 9.20
C GLY A 215 2.08 1.02 9.44
N ASP A 216 2.24 1.47 10.69
CA ASP A 216 2.00 2.86 11.09
C ASP A 216 2.99 3.88 10.49
N THR A 217 3.98 3.41 9.71
CA THR A 217 5.11 4.24 9.24
C THR A 217 5.28 4.25 7.73
N GLY A 218 4.52 3.43 6.99
CA GLY A 218 4.53 3.47 5.53
C GLY A 218 3.56 4.53 5.00
N LEU A 219 3.90 5.09 3.85
CA LEU A 219 3.09 6.10 3.15
C LEU A 219 2.75 5.56 1.76
N ALA A 220 1.48 5.64 1.36
CA ALA A 220 1.08 5.39 -0.02
C ALA A 220 0.10 6.47 -0.48
N PHE A 221 0.21 6.86 -1.75
CA PHE A 221 -0.62 7.89 -2.35
C PHE A 221 -0.73 7.66 -3.86
N ILE A 222 -1.76 8.26 -4.46
CA ILE A 222 -2.00 8.20 -5.90
C ILE A 222 -1.87 9.61 -6.45
N VAL A 223 -1.07 9.76 -7.51
CA VAL A 223 -0.90 11.01 -8.24
C VAL A 223 -1.46 10.89 -9.65
N ASP A 224 -2.00 11.98 -10.17
CA ASP A 224 -2.36 12.05 -11.58
C ASP A 224 -1.17 12.45 -12.46
N GLY A 225 -1.40 12.49 -13.77
CA GLY A 225 -0.36 12.79 -14.77
C GLY A 225 0.18 14.22 -14.68
N ASP A 226 -0.55 15.12 -14.01
CA ASP A 226 -0.19 16.51 -13.82
C ASP A 226 0.56 16.73 -12.49
N GLY A 227 0.75 15.67 -11.69
CA GLY A 227 1.50 15.69 -10.43
C GLY A 227 0.69 16.14 -9.22
N TYR A 228 -0.64 16.12 -9.32
CA TYR A 228 -1.54 16.41 -8.21
C TYR A 228 -1.94 15.12 -7.51
N PHE A 229 -2.18 15.21 -6.20
CA PHE A 229 -2.79 14.10 -5.48
C PHE A 229 -4.20 13.83 -6.03
N ALA A 230 -4.46 12.56 -6.30
CA ALA A 230 -5.80 12.01 -6.45
C ALA A 230 -6.25 11.38 -5.13
N VAL A 231 -5.35 10.73 -4.41
CA VAL A 231 -5.60 10.10 -3.10
C VAL A 231 -4.37 10.31 -2.23
N ALA A 232 -4.52 10.91 -1.05
CA ALA A 232 -3.42 11.12 -0.11
C ALA A 232 -3.87 10.99 1.35
N PRO A 233 -3.17 10.21 2.20
CA PRO A 233 -3.49 10.10 3.62
C PRO A 233 -3.36 11.46 4.32
N GLY A 234 -4.46 11.97 4.89
CA GLY A 234 -4.48 13.20 5.70
C GLY A 234 -4.08 14.49 4.98
N LEU A 235 -3.84 14.46 3.67
CA LEU A 235 -3.40 15.60 2.85
C LEU A 235 -4.39 15.95 1.74
N SER A 236 -5.39 15.10 1.49
CA SER A 236 -6.55 15.46 0.69
C SER A 236 -7.41 16.46 1.47
N GLY A 237 -7.37 17.73 1.09
CA GLY A 237 -8.31 18.74 1.60
C GLY A 237 -7.73 19.88 2.44
N SER A 238 -6.41 20.00 2.61
CA SER A 238 -5.87 21.21 3.23
C SER A 238 -5.69 22.33 2.20
N ASP A 239 -6.78 23.04 1.92
CA ASP A 239 -6.72 24.50 1.84
C ASP A 239 -8.03 25.07 2.38
N ALA A 240 -7.90 25.88 3.43
CA ALA A 240 -8.97 26.52 4.18
C ALA A 240 -9.72 27.62 3.38
N ASP A 241 -9.60 27.63 2.05
CA ASP A 241 -10.10 28.71 1.19
C ASP A 241 -10.59 28.20 -0.19
N GLY A 242 -11.23 27.02 -0.22
CA GLY A 242 -12.13 26.67 -1.33
C GLY A 242 -11.48 26.06 -2.59
N GLY A 243 -10.80 24.92 -2.44
CA GLY A 243 -10.90 23.87 -3.46
C GLY A 243 -9.75 23.68 -4.45
N ALA A 244 -8.55 24.19 -4.17
CA ALA A 244 -7.36 23.84 -4.96
C ALA A 244 -6.95 22.38 -4.71
N ARG A 245 -6.53 21.67 -5.77
CA ARG A 245 -5.91 20.35 -5.66
C ARG A 245 -4.47 20.54 -5.20
N LEU A 246 -4.01 19.71 -4.27
CA LEU A 246 -2.66 19.79 -3.75
C LEU A 246 -1.67 19.13 -4.71
N GLN A 247 -0.62 19.86 -5.09
CA GLN A 247 0.47 19.30 -5.88
C GLN A 247 1.49 18.62 -4.96
N VAL A 248 2.07 17.49 -5.39
CA VAL A 248 3.00 16.74 -4.53
C VAL A 248 4.25 17.55 -4.18
N GLY A 249 4.72 18.39 -5.10
CA GLY A 249 5.89 19.25 -4.88
C GLY A 249 5.72 20.30 -3.77
N ASP A 250 4.48 20.70 -3.50
CA ASP A 250 4.15 21.75 -2.54
C ASP A 250 4.04 21.23 -1.09
N VAL A 251 4.03 19.91 -0.91
CA VAL A 251 3.93 19.29 0.42
C VAL A 251 5.27 19.36 1.15
N ASP A 252 5.25 19.89 2.37
CA ASP A 252 6.44 19.97 3.23
C ASP A 252 6.65 18.71 4.07
N VAL A 253 6.74 17.56 3.39
CA VAL A 253 7.13 16.29 3.98
C VAL A 253 8.40 15.82 3.26
N PRO A 254 9.59 15.90 3.89
CA PRO A 254 10.88 15.63 3.24
C PRO A 254 10.95 14.28 2.52
N VAL A 255 10.38 13.24 3.14
CA VAL A 255 10.34 11.89 2.57
C VAL A 255 9.51 11.86 1.29
N LEU A 256 8.33 12.48 1.27
CA LEU A 256 7.47 12.54 0.09
C LEU A 256 8.15 13.29 -1.05
N ARG A 257 8.81 14.42 -0.76
CA ARG A 257 9.52 15.22 -1.77
C ARG A 257 10.64 14.43 -2.45
N GLN A 258 11.52 13.78 -1.68
CA GLN A 258 12.62 12.98 -2.24
C GLN A 258 12.13 11.76 -3.03
N VAL A 259 11.08 11.11 -2.55
CA VAL A 259 10.44 9.98 -3.25
C VAL A 259 9.80 10.46 -4.54
N TYR A 260 9.13 11.61 -4.54
CA TYR A 260 8.52 12.20 -5.73
C TYR A 260 9.55 12.68 -6.76
N ASP A 261 10.63 13.33 -6.34
CA ASP A 261 11.75 13.71 -7.22
C ASP A 261 12.34 12.48 -7.93
N ARG A 262 12.45 11.37 -7.20
CA ARG A 262 12.89 10.10 -7.77
C ARG A 262 11.90 9.57 -8.80
N PHE A 263 10.60 9.60 -8.52
CA PHE A 263 9.54 9.23 -9.45
C PHE A 263 9.56 10.05 -10.74
N LEU A 264 9.89 11.35 -10.66
CA LEU A 264 10.00 12.21 -11.85
C LEU A 264 11.12 11.75 -12.80
N ILE A 265 12.14 11.07 -12.28
CA ILE A 265 13.25 10.49 -13.05
C ILE A 265 12.92 9.06 -13.48
N GLU A 266 12.44 8.23 -12.55
CA GLU A 266 12.13 6.82 -12.74
C GLU A 266 10.62 6.61 -12.54
N ARG A 267 9.90 6.54 -13.66
CA ARG A 267 8.44 6.41 -13.66
C ARG A 267 7.97 5.05 -13.11
N GLU A 268 8.76 4.01 -13.32
CA GLU A 268 8.53 2.67 -12.77
C GLU A 268 9.79 2.22 -12.04
N PHE A 269 9.64 1.88 -10.77
CA PHE A 269 10.74 1.46 -9.91
C PHE A 269 10.20 0.66 -8.74
N SER A 270 10.90 -0.39 -8.32
CA SER A 270 10.67 -1.10 -7.06
C SER A 270 12.02 -1.42 -6.45
N GLY A 271 12.29 -0.93 -5.24
CA GLY A 271 13.59 -1.16 -4.61
C GLY A 271 13.87 -0.35 -3.37
N LEU A 272 15.11 -0.49 -2.88
CA LEU A 272 15.62 0.25 -1.73
C LEU A 272 16.19 1.60 -2.16
N PHE A 273 15.75 2.65 -1.47
CA PHE A 273 16.20 4.02 -1.67
C PHE A 273 16.54 4.66 -0.33
N LYS A 274 17.58 5.49 -0.31
CA LYS A 274 18.03 6.16 0.91
C LYS A 274 17.41 7.56 0.96
N VAL A 275 16.59 7.81 1.97
CA VAL A 275 15.89 9.09 2.21
C VAL A 275 16.28 9.59 3.60
N ASP A 276 16.79 10.81 3.69
CA ASP A 276 17.21 11.43 4.96
C ASP A 276 18.10 10.57 5.87
N GLY A 277 18.97 9.76 5.26
CA GLY A 277 19.87 8.88 6.00
C GLY A 277 19.32 7.49 6.32
N GLY A 278 18.00 7.29 6.21
CA GLY A 278 17.31 6.01 6.39
C GLY A 278 17.08 5.27 5.07
N TRP A 279 17.00 3.94 5.14
CA TRP A 279 16.62 3.12 3.99
C TRP A 279 15.11 2.92 3.97
N TYR A 280 14.54 3.11 2.78
CA TYR A 280 13.13 2.94 2.50
C TYR A 280 12.97 2.00 1.32
N LEU A 281 11.98 1.14 1.38
CA LEU A 281 11.49 0.40 0.24
C LEU A 281 10.48 1.28 -0.47
N VAL A 282 10.69 1.53 -1.74
CA VAL A 282 9.89 2.44 -2.56
C VAL A 282 9.40 1.69 -3.78
N SER A 283 8.14 1.92 -4.16
CA SER A 283 7.55 1.45 -5.40
C SER A 283 6.80 2.56 -6.12
N PHE A 284 6.96 2.58 -7.45
CA PHE A 284 6.20 3.41 -8.38
C PHE A 284 5.61 2.50 -9.45
N SER A 285 4.29 2.51 -9.59
CA SER A 285 3.60 1.69 -10.59
C SER A 285 2.51 2.49 -11.29
N SER A 286 2.34 2.22 -12.59
CA SER A 286 1.29 2.85 -13.38
C SER A 286 -0.08 2.22 -13.10
N LEU A 287 -1.09 3.07 -12.95
CA LEU A 287 -2.50 2.69 -12.88
C LEU A 287 -3.20 2.83 -14.24
N ARG A 288 -2.44 3.03 -15.33
CA ARG A 288 -3.00 3.21 -16.68
C ARG A 288 -3.83 2.03 -17.14
N GLU A 289 -3.45 0.81 -16.80
CA GLU A 289 -4.22 -0.39 -17.15
C GLU A 289 -5.57 -0.44 -16.42
N VAL A 290 -5.63 0.12 -15.21
CA VAL A 290 -6.84 0.14 -14.37
C VAL A 290 -7.78 1.28 -14.76
N LEU A 291 -7.23 2.48 -15.00
CA LEU A 291 -8.00 3.71 -15.17
C LEU A 291 -7.98 4.27 -16.60
N GLY A 292 -7.20 3.71 -17.51
CA GLY A 292 -6.99 4.27 -18.84
C GLY A 292 -6.36 5.68 -18.84
N ARG A 293 -5.74 6.08 -17.72
CA ARG A 293 -5.14 7.39 -17.48
C ARG A 293 -3.75 7.26 -16.86
N ASP A 294 -2.95 8.30 -17.02
CA ASP A 294 -1.60 8.39 -16.44
C ASP A 294 -1.62 8.69 -14.95
N TRP A 295 -2.24 7.80 -14.19
CA TRP A 295 -2.18 7.82 -12.73
C TRP A 295 -1.09 6.87 -12.25
N TRP A 296 -0.50 7.22 -11.12
CA TRP A 296 0.62 6.48 -10.56
C TRP A 296 0.37 6.21 -9.11
N LEU A 297 0.56 4.96 -8.71
CA LEU A 297 0.64 4.56 -7.32
C LEU A 297 2.09 4.75 -6.87
N ILE A 298 2.25 5.47 -5.77
CA ILE A 298 3.55 5.69 -5.15
C ILE A 298 3.44 5.28 -3.69
N PHE A 299 4.34 4.41 -3.23
CA PHE A 299 4.43 4.11 -1.80
C PHE A 299 5.85 3.92 -1.32
N THR A 300 6.05 4.14 -0.03
CA THR A 300 7.32 4.04 0.67
C THR A 300 7.13 3.43 2.06
N ILE A 301 8.04 2.53 2.45
CA ILE A 301 8.03 1.83 3.73
C ILE A 301 9.44 1.88 4.32
N PRO A 302 9.65 2.37 5.56
CA PRO A 302 10.96 2.32 6.19
C PRO A 302 11.47 0.87 6.31
N GLU A 303 12.74 0.61 5.99
CA GLU A 303 13.34 -0.73 6.13
C GLU A 303 13.21 -1.25 7.58
N SER A 304 13.32 -0.35 8.57
CA SER A 304 13.16 -0.69 9.99
C SER A 304 11.78 -1.24 10.35
N ALA A 305 10.73 -0.84 9.63
CA ALA A 305 9.36 -1.32 9.86
C ALA A 305 9.20 -2.81 9.46
N LEU A 306 10.02 -3.29 8.53
CA LEU A 306 10.01 -4.68 8.09
C LEU A 306 10.81 -5.61 9.03
N ILE A 307 11.79 -5.06 9.74
CA ILE A 307 12.71 -5.82 10.60
C ILE A 307 12.05 -6.23 11.93
N VAL A 308 10.92 -5.64 12.31
CA VAL A 308 10.10 -6.11 13.45
C VAL A 308 9.64 -7.56 13.25
N PHE A 309 9.61 -8.07 12.01
CA PHE A 309 9.34 -9.48 11.70
C PHE A 309 10.52 -10.44 11.94
N VAL A 310 11.73 -9.94 12.26
CA VAL A 310 12.98 -10.74 12.31
C VAL A 310 13.70 -10.66 13.67
N GLU A 311 13.25 -9.82 14.61
CA GLU A 311 13.93 -9.63 15.92
C GLU A 311 14.02 -10.91 16.77
N THR A 312 13.15 -11.91 16.55
CA THR A 312 13.21 -13.17 17.30
C THR A 312 14.25 -14.16 16.78
N SER A 313 14.79 -14.01 15.55
CA SER A 313 15.65 -15.02 14.92
C SER A 313 17.16 -14.76 15.12
N ASN A 314 17.58 -13.49 15.13
CA ASN A 314 19.01 -13.12 15.21
C ASN A 314 19.64 -13.34 16.59
N ILE A 315 18.85 -13.39 17.68
CA ILE A 315 19.37 -13.68 19.03
C ILE A 315 19.78 -15.15 19.17
N TYR A 316 19.07 -16.08 18.50
CA TYR A 316 19.39 -17.51 18.58
C TYR A 316 20.69 -17.87 17.83
N SER A 317 20.97 -17.23 16.69
CA SER A 317 22.21 -17.49 15.94
C SER A 317 23.46 -16.93 16.64
N LEU A 318 23.36 -15.75 17.26
CA LEU A 318 24.42 -15.18 18.08
C LEU A 318 24.67 -16.00 19.36
N SER A 319 23.61 -16.41 20.05
CA SER A 319 23.75 -17.22 21.27
C SER A 319 24.28 -18.63 20.98
N ALA A 320 23.82 -19.28 19.91
CA ALA A 320 24.37 -20.57 19.48
C ALA A 320 25.87 -20.48 19.14
N SER A 321 26.29 -19.42 18.44
CA SER A 321 27.70 -19.18 18.12
C SER A 321 28.55 -18.92 19.38
N ALA A 322 28.01 -18.16 20.33
CA ALA A 322 28.65 -17.92 21.63
C ALA A 322 28.80 -19.21 22.45
N VAL A 323 27.80 -20.10 22.42
CA VAL A 323 27.85 -21.42 23.08
C VAL A 323 28.90 -22.32 22.44
N VAL A 324 28.97 -22.40 21.11
CA VAL A 324 30.00 -23.19 20.42
C VAL A 324 31.40 -22.67 20.70
N ALA A 325 31.59 -21.34 20.70
CA ALA A 325 32.85 -20.72 21.09
C ALA A 325 33.22 -21.07 22.55
N ALA A 326 32.28 -20.92 23.48
CA ALA A 326 32.51 -21.27 24.89
C ALA A 326 32.90 -22.75 25.05
N LEU A 327 32.21 -23.67 24.38
CA LEU A 327 32.53 -25.11 24.41
C LEU A 327 33.91 -25.43 23.83
N ALA A 328 34.40 -24.65 22.86
CA ALA A 328 35.75 -24.82 22.31
C ALA A 328 36.84 -24.26 23.23
N PHE A 329 36.60 -23.14 23.92
CA PHE A 329 37.60 -22.46 24.76
C PHE A 329 37.71 -23.01 26.19
N VAL A 330 36.62 -23.51 26.78
CA VAL A 330 36.60 -24.06 28.15
C VAL A 330 37.60 -25.21 28.37
N PRO A 331 37.66 -26.27 27.53
CA PRO A 331 38.60 -27.36 27.74
C PRO A 331 40.06 -26.93 27.61
N LEU A 332 40.37 -25.92 26.78
CA LEU A 332 41.70 -25.33 26.68
C LEU A 332 42.10 -24.57 27.95
N GLY A 333 41.18 -23.79 28.53
CA GLY A 333 41.40 -23.13 29.81
C GLY A 333 41.67 -24.14 30.93
N VAL A 334 40.93 -25.25 30.94
CA VAL A 334 41.13 -26.34 31.89
C VAL A 334 42.49 -27.02 31.71
N VAL A 335 42.89 -27.36 30.48
CA VAL A 335 44.19 -27.98 30.19
C VAL A 335 45.34 -27.04 30.53
N ALA A 336 45.23 -25.74 30.21
CA ALA A 336 46.21 -24.74 30.57
C ALA A 336 46.35 -24.61 32.10
N MET A 337 45.23 -24.53 32.84
CA MET A 337 45.25 -24.53 34.31
C MET A 337 45.84 -25.82 34.89
N GLN A 338 45.52 -26.97 34.32
CA GLN A 338 46.07 -28.25 34.74
C GLN A 338 47.59 -28.31 34.52
N SER A 339 48.08 -27.82 33.38
CA SER A 339 49.52 -27.76 33.07
C SER A 339 50.29 -26.82 34.00
N LEU A 340 49.70 -25.67 34.35
CA LEU A 340 50.28 -24.74 35.32
C LEU A 340 50.24 -25.30 36.76
N ALA A 341 49.21 -26.09 37.09
CA ALA A 341 49.08 -26.74 38.39
C ALA A 341 50.03 -27.93 38.57
N THR A 342 50.30 -28.71 37.51
CA THR A 342 51.28 -29.81 37.55
C THR A 342 52.70 -29.27 37.65
N ASP A 343 53.03 -28.19 36.96
CA ASP A 343 54.36 -27.57 37.01
C ASP A 343 54.67 -27.02 38.42
N ARG A 344 53.66 -26.43 39.09
CA ARG A 344 53.78 -26.02 40.51
C ARG A 344 53.95 -27.18 41.49
N ARG A 345 53.55 -28.41 41.15
CA ARG A 345 53.67 -29.61 42.00
C ARG A 345 55.01 -30.34 41.81
N ALA A 346 55.69 -30.15 40.69
CA ALA A 346 57.00 -30.75 40.40
C ALA A 346 58.10 -30.43 41.45
N PRO A 347 58.28 -29.18 41.96
CA PRO A 347 59.33 -28.90 42.94
C PRO A 347 59.07 -29.52 44.32
N ARG A 348 57.81 -29.69 44.74
CA ARG A 348 57.47 -30.32 46.04
C ARG A 348 57.77 -31.82 46.07
N ARG A 349 57.64 -32.51 44.92
CA ARG A 349 57.93 -33.94 44.81
C ARG A 349 59.44 -34.23 44.87
N ARG A 350 60.28 -33.35 44.30
CA ARG A 350 61.74 -33.43 44.43
C ARG A 350 62.20 -33.28 45.89
N LEU A 351 61.67 -32.28 46.61
CA LEU A 351 61.98 -32.06 48.03
C LEU A 351 61.51 -33.22 48.95
N ALA A 352 60.38 -33.86 48.64
CA ALA A 352 59.89 -35.01 49.39
C ALA A 352 60.76 -36.27 49.18
N LEU A 353 61.21 -36.52 47.94
CA LEU A 353 62.10 -37.64 47.62
C LEU A 353 63.50 -37.47 48.22
N GLU A 354 64.04 -36.25 48.28
CA GLU A 354 65.30 -35.96 48.98
C GLU A 354 65.19 -36.21 50.50
N ARG A 355 64.06 -35.87 51.13
CA ARG A 355 63.85 -36.14 52.56
C ARG A 355 63.78 -37.64 52.88
N VAL A 356 63.12 -38.43 52.04
CA VAL A 356 63.06 -39.89 52.20
C VAL A 356 64.42 -40.54 51.95
N ARG A 357 65.16 -40.07 50.94
CA ARG A 357 66.53 -40.54 50.66
C ARG A 357 67.51 -40.19 51.78
N ASN A 358 67.39 -39.01 52.38
CA ASN A 358 68.22 -38.61 53.53
C ASN A 358 67.84 -39.37 54.81
N ALA A 359 66.56 -39.70 55.01
CA ALA A 359 66.12 -40.52 56.15
C ALA A 359 66.61 -41.98 56.03
N ALA A 360 66.66 -42.55 54.83
CA ALA A 360 67.16 -43.90 54.58
C ALA A 360 68.69 -44.04 54.76
N HIS A 361 69.45 -42.95 54.71
CA HIS A 361 70.89 -42.96 54.94
C HIS A 361 71.30 -42.92 56.43
N LEU A 362 70.38 -42.59 57.34
CA LEU A 362 70.65 -42.42 58.77
C LEU A 362 70.38 -43.69 59.63
N SER A 363 69.94 -44.79 59.02
CA SER A 363 69.56 -46.04 59.71
C SER A 363 70.39 -47.25 59.29
N ARG A 364 71.72 -47.11 59.22
CA ARG A 364 72.65 -48.26 59.20
C ARG A 364 73.33 -48.41 60.57
N PRO A 365 73.04 -49.47 61.36
CA PRO A 365 73.83 -49.76 62.56
C PRO A 365 75.23 -50.25 62.18
N PHE A 366 76.22 -49.70 62.87
CA PHE A 366 77.64 -50.05 62.82
C PHE A 366 77.87 -51.55 63.05
N GLN A 367 78.54 -52.22 62.09
CA GLN A 367 79.22 -53.49 62.35
C GLN A 367 80.67 -53.18 62.80
N CYS A 368 80.98 -53.46 64.07
CA CYS A 368 82.36 -53.51 64.55
C CYS A 368 83.03 -54.80 64.04
N GLY A 369 84.13 -54.63 63.31
CA GLY A 369 85.02 -55.70 62.92
C GLY A 369 86.06 -56.04 63.99
N ALA A 370 86.26 -57.34 64.18
CA ALA A 370 87.50 -58.08 64.43
C ALA A 370 88.51 -57.65 65.51
N CYS A 371 88.92 -58.62 66.34
CA CYS A 371 90.33 -59.02 66.43
C CYS A 371 90.49 -60.43 67.05
N ALA A 372 91.47 -61.17 66.50
CA ALA A 372 91.81 -62.55 66.79
C ALA A 372 92.79 -62.70 67.98
N THR A 373 92.74 -63.85 68.67
CA THR A 373 93.80 -64.87 68.81
C THR A 373 93.28 -66.05 69.62
#